data_AF-A0A2N1PTY5-F1
#
_entry.id   AF-A0A2N1PTY5-F1
#
_cell.length_a   1.000
_cell.length_b   1.000
_cell.length_c   1.000
_cell.angle_alpha   90.00
_cell.angle_beta   90.00
_cell.angle_gamma   90.00
#
_symmetry.space_group_name_H-M   'P 1'
#
loop_
_entity.id
_entity.type
_entity.pdbx_description
1 polymer ?
#
loop_
_entity_poly.entity_id
_entity_poly.type
_entity_poly.pdbx_seq_one_letter_code
_entity_poly.pdbx_strand_id
1 'polypeptide(L)'
;MVVDRPGDGERGERPAYLADKKPRDIMNRVDKLILMTDVKYRDIINEASVETGVPGPLITAIIHCESHFNPFARSNFGAKGLMQLMDKTARYLGVRDSYDPIQNIRGGTRYFASLMKRFKNNISLSLAAYNAGPTNVDKYGGIPPFKQTVNYVRKVLFYADYYREHQSVPAPFDKAFELAVNACEKKDFVRAIFYFRKADPDEGDGRILYNLGYLHDLREIPVIAMDYYLKAIKRDPFLQEARWNLARLLERESRYCEALEQWKWLSENSDDDEMKSVSEKYGCELESFMAGLSEGLASERGSRQNGGQFRTESR
;
A
#
# COMPACT_ATOMS: atom_id res chain seq x y z
N MET A 1 -35.48 -46.00 13.10
CA MET A 1 -34.00 -46.01 13.10
C MET A 1 -33.54 -44.97 12.10
N VAL A 2 -33.26 -43.77 12.58
CA VAL A 2 -32.77 -42.64 11.78
C VAL A 2 -31.38 -42.33 12.35
N VAL A 3 -30.37 -42.42 11.50
CA VAL A 3 -28.96 -42.21 11.86
C VAL A 3 -28.60 -40.78 11.45
N ASP A 4 -28.35 -39.93 12.44
CA ASP A 4 -27.79 -38.59 12.27
C ASP A 4 -26.26 -38.64 12.18
N ARG A 5 -25.71 -37.68 11.41
CA ARG A 5 -24.29 -37.57 11.05
C ARG A 5 -23.39 -37.13 12.24
N PRO A 6 -22.10 -37.51 12.27
CA PRO A 6 -21.13 -36.93 13.19
C PRO A 6 -20.62 -35.57 12.68
N GLY A 7 -20.60 -34.58 13.58
CA GLY A 7 -20.01 -33.26 13.39
C GLY A 7 -18.53 -33.22 13.79
N ASP A 8 -17.83 -32.29 13.15
CA ASP A 8 -16.43 -31.95 13.30
C ASP A 8 -16.04 -31.50 14.72
N GLY A 9 -14.82 -31.85 15.13
CA GLY A 9 -14.27 -31.45 16.42
C GLY A 9 -12.77 -31.71 16.58
N GLU A 10 -11.95 -31.30 15.61
CA GLU A 10 -10.52 -31.07 15.88
C GLU A 10 -10.31 -29.66 16.47
N ARG A 11 -9.58 -29.56 17.59
CA ARG A 11 -8.72 -28.40 17.87
C ARG A 11 -7.61 -28.80 18.83
N GLY A 12 -6.39 -28.66 18.33
CA GLY A 12 -5.14 -29.18 18.88
C GLY A 12 -4.77 -28.68 20.27
N GLU A 13 -3.97 -29.51 20.92
CA GLU A 13 -3.36 -29.31 22.22
C GLU A 13 -2.51 -28.04 22.27
N ARG A 14 -2.71 -27.23 23.33
CA ARG A 14 -1.91 -26.03 23.59
C ARG A 14 -0.50 -26.41 24.07
N PRO A 15 0.58 -25.70 23.68
CA PRO A 15 1.93 -25.99 24.16
C PRO A 15 2.09 -25.84 25.68
N ALA A 16 2.79 -26.81 26.30
CA ALA A 16 2.93 -27.05 27.75
C ALA A 16 3.63 -25.96 28.61
N TYR A 17 3.74 -24.71 28.14
CA TYR A 17 4.48 -23.64 28.84
C TYR A 17 3.64 -22.82 29.86
N LEU A 18 2.34 -23.10 30.00
CA LEU A 18 1.42 -22.28 30.82
C LEU A 18 1.11 -22.86 32.22
N ALA A 19 1.85 -23.86 32.69
CA ALA A 19 1.44 -24.66 33.86
C ALA A 19 1.40 -23.91 35.22
N ASP A 20 2.14 -22.81 35.42
CA ASP A 20 2.37 -22.28 36.78
C ASP A 20 1.76 -20.89 37.09
N LYS A 21 0.93 -20.32 36.21
CA LYS A 21 0.18 -19.08 36.52
C LYS A 21 -1.25 -19.17 36.02
N LYS A 22 -2.23 -18.94 36.91
CA LYS A 22 -3.66 -18.96 36.56
C LYS A 22 -3.92 -18.01 35.37
N PRO A 23 -4.48 -18.49 34.23
CA PRO A 23 -4.60 -17.71 32.99
C PRO A 23 -5.34 -16.36 33.12
N ARG A 24 -6.27 -16.25 34.07
CA ARG A 24 -7.14 -15.07 34.23
C ARG A 24 -6.44 -13.84 34.81
N ASP A 25 -5.43 -14.01 35.66
CA ASP A 25 -4.79 -12.87 36.34
C ASP A 25 -3.73 -12.16 35.49
N ILE A 26 -3.12 -12.88 34.53
CA ILE A 26 -2.19 -12.31 33.54
C ILE A 26 -2.98 -11.57 32.45
N MET A 27 -4.04 -12.19 31.93
CA MET A 27 -4.90 -11.59 30.91
C MET A 27 -5.45 -10.24 31.39
N ASN A 28 -6.05 -10.16 32.59
CA ASN A 28 -6.68 -8.92 33.07
C ASN A 28 -5.74 -7.68 33.18
N ARG A 29 -4.43 -7.86 33.41
CA ARG A 29 -3.45 -6.75 33.44
C ARG A 29 -2.90 -6.43 32.05
N VAL A 30 -2.73 -7.46 31.22
CA VAL A 30 -2.32 -7.36 29.81
C VAL A 30 -3.41 -6.63 29.02
N ASP A 31 -4.68 -7.00 29.19
CA ASP A 31 -5.86 -6.43 28.52
C ASP A 31 -6.00 -4.92 28.78
N LYS A 32 -5.82 -4.46 30.04
CA LYS A 32 -6.00 -3.04 30.41
C LYS A 32 -4.85 -2.14 29.94
N LEU A 33 -3.61 -2.61 29.98
CA LEU A 33 -2.45 -1.86 29.50
C LEU A 33 -2.44 -1.77 27.97
N ILE A 34 -2.88 -2.85 27.30
CA ILE A 34 -2.95 -2.98 25.84
C ILE A 34 -4.08 -2.14 25.24
N LEU A 35 -5.29 -2.13 25.83
CA LEU A 35 -6.42 -1.34 25.28
C LEU A 35 -6.09 0.16 25.15
N MET A 36 -5.25 0.69 26.05
CA MET A 36 -4.84 2.10 26.06
C MET A 36 -3.61 2.40 25.18
N THR A 37 -2.70 1.43 24.98
CA THR A 37 -1.45 1.65 24.21
C THR A 37 -1.57 1.33 22.73
N ASP A 38 -2.48 0.42 22.36
CA ASP A 38 -2.75 0.07 20.96
C ASP A 38 -3.28 1.27 20.14
N VAL A 39 -3.91 2.25 20.78
CA VAL A 39 -4.43 3.45 20.08
C VAL A 39 -3.31 4.44 19.72
N LYS A 40 -2.25 4.56 20.55
CA LYS A 40 -1.28 5.65 20.43
C LYS A 40 -0.33 5.50 19.24
N TYR A 41 0.10 4.28 18.95
CA TYR A 41 1.07 4.00 17.88
C TYR A 41 0.45 3.22 16.71
N ARG A 42 -0.88 3.02 16.73
CA ARG A 42 -1.61 2.22 15.74
C ARG A 42 -1.27 2.62 14.31
N ASP A 43 -1.37 3.90 14.02
CA ASP A 43 -1.19 4.41 12.66
C ASP A 43 0.25 4.22 12.19
N ILE A 44 1.23 4.48 13.05
CA ILE A 44 2.65 4.27 12.73
C ILE A 44 2.95 2.79 12.50
N ILE A 45 2.38 1.90 13.32
CA ILE A 45 2.52 0.44 13.19
C ILE A 45 1.88 -0.04 11.88
N ASN A 46 0.69 0.47 11.57
CA ASN A 46 -0.02 0.15 10.33
C ASN A 46 0.75 0.62 9.10
N GLU A 47 1.25 1.86 9.10
CA GLU A 47 2.11 2.38 8.04
C GLU A 47 3.37 1.52 7.86
N ALA A 48 4.03 1.16 8.96
CA ALA A 48 5.22 0.30 8.93
C ALA A 48 4.90 -1.12 8.44
N SER A 49 3.73 -1.66 8.81
CA SER A 49 3.22 -2.95 8.35
C SER A 49 3.02 -2.93 6.84
N VAL A 50 2.37 -1.91 6.30
CA VAL A 50 2.17 -1.75 4.84
C VAL A 50 3.49 -1.51 4.11
N GLU A 51 4.40 -0.71 4.68
CA GLU A 51 5.71 -0.42 4.08
C GLU A 51 6.54 -1.69 3.88
N THR A 52 6.51 -2.58 4.87
CA THR A 52 7.45 -3.71 4.97
C THR A 52 6.85 -5.08 4.70
N GLY A 53 5.52 -5.20 4.74
CA GLY A 53 4.79 -6.47 4.71
C GLY A 53 4.84 -7.27 6.02
N VAL A 54 5.46 -6.74 7.09
CA VAL A 54 5.47 -7.39 8.40
C VAL A 54 4.09 -7.20 9.05
N PRO A 55 3.39 -8.25 9.51
CA PRO A 55 2.06 -8.09 10.09
C PRO A 55 2.03 -7.13 11.28
N GLY A 56 1.08 -6.19 11.30
CA GLY A 56 0.86 -5.25 12.41
C GLY A 56 0.90 -5.90 13.80
N PRO A 57 0.14 -6.99 14.06
CA PRO A 57 0.19 -7.70 15.33
C PRO A 57 1.59 -8.18 15.76
N LEU A 58 2.43 -8.58 14.79
CA LEU A 58 3.80 -9.00 15.04
C LEU A 58 4.70 -7.79 15.38
N ILE A 59 4.53 -6.66 14.69
CA ILE A 59 5.23 -5.41 15.03
C ILE A 59 4.85 -4.97 16.45
N THR A 60 3.56 -4.96 16.77
CA THR A 60 3.03 -4.64 18.10
C THR A 60 3.62 -5.55 19.17
N ALA A 61 3.70 -6.86 18.90
CA ALA A 61 4.31 -7.83 19.80
C ALA A 61 5.80 -7.60 20.05
N ILE A 62 6.56 -7.25 19.01
CA ILE A 62 7.97 -6.87 19.14
C ILE A 62 8.09 -5.64 20.02
N ILE A 63 7.35 -4.56 19.75
CA ILE A 63 7.38 -3.32 20.55
C ILE A 63 7.04 -3.60 22.02
N HIS A 64 6.04 -4.45 22.27
CA HIS A 64 5.67 -4.86 23.63
C HIS A 64 6.86 -5.53 24.33
N CYS A 65 7.45 -6.55 23.71
CA CYS A 65 8.58 -7.27 24.30
C CYS A 65 9.83 -6.40 24.50
N GLU A 66 10.07 -5.46 23.60
CA GLU A 66 11.29 -4.63 23.61
C GLU A 66 11.21 -3.50 24.64
N SER A 67 10.08 -2.81 24.74
CA SER A 67 9.98 -1.56 25.50
C SER A 67 8.75 -1.42 26.37
N HIS A 68 7.81 -2.37 26.31
CA HIS A 68 6.46 -2.21 26.86
C HIS A 68 5.83 -0.87 26.44
N PHE A 69 6.04 -0.49 25.16
CA PHE A 69 5.57 0.76 24.56
C PHE A 69 6.14 2.06 25.16
N ASN A 70 7.25 1.98 25.91
CA ASN A 70 7.95 3.16 26.40
C ASN A 70 8.88 3.73 25.31
N PRO A 71 8.58 4.91 24.71
CA PRO A 71 9.40 5.48 23.64
C PRO A 71 10.77 5.97 24.14
N PHE A 72 10.95 6.12 25.45
CA PHE A 72 12.21 6.53 26.08
C PHE A 72 12.97 5.36 26.70
N ALA A 73 12.57 4.11 26.41
CA ALA A 73 13.25 2.93 26.92
C ALA A 73 14.72 2.88 26.47
N ARG A 74 15.62 2.57 27.41
CA ARG A 74 17.04 2.36 27.16
C ARG A 74 17.53 1.11 27.89
N SER A 75 18.10 0.15 27.18
CA SER A 75 18.69 -1.04 27.79
C SER A 75 20.08 -0.77 28.36
N ASN A 76 20.55 -1.67 29.23
CA ASN A 76 21.92 -1.64 29.79
C ASN A 76 23.01 -1.67 28.71
N PHE A 77 22.71 -2.27 27.55
CA PHE A 77 23.63 -2.37 26.41
C PHE A 77 23.47 -1.20 25.42
N GLY A 78 22.58 -0.25 25.69
CA GLY A 78 22.44 0.98 24.90
C GLY A 78 21.44 0.90 23.76
N ALA A 79 20.61 -0.15 23.68
CA ALA A 79 19.47 -0.19 22.77
C ALA A 79 18.41 0.85 23.20
N LYS A 80 17.75 1.52 22.25
CA LYS A 80 16.88 2.70 22.52
C LYS A 80 15.53 2.63 21.81
N GLY A 81 14.51 3.18 22.48
CA GLY A 81 13.18 3.42 21.92
C GLY A 81 12.29 2.18 21.88
N LEU A 82 11.18 2.31 21.15
CA LEU A 82 10.07 1.35 21.12
C LEU A 82 10.47 -0.06 20.67
N MET A 83 11.35 -0.15 19.67
CA MET A 83 11.85 -1.40 19.10
C MET A 83 13.32 -1.68 19.47
N GLN A 84 13.84 -0.97 20.49
CA GLN A 84 15.18 -1.16 21.06
C GLN A 84 16.30 -1.27 19.99
N LEU A 85 16.47 -0.21 19.21
CA LEU A 85 17.53 -0.13 18.22
C LEU A 85 18.87 0.21 18.86
N MET A 86 19.91 -0.55 18.52
CA MET A 86 21.31 -0.19 18.82
C MET A 86 21.75 0.99 17.95
N ASP A 87 22.59 1.89 18.47
CA ASP A 87 23.02 3.12 17.77
C ASP A 87 23.61 2.85 16.37
N LYS A 88 24.42 1.80 16.22
CA LYS A 88 24.97 1.41 14.91
C LYS A 88 23.88 1.00 13.93
N THR A 89 22.89 0.25 14.40
CA THR A 89 21.74 -0.22 13.62
C THR A 89 20.83 0.93 13.24
N ALA A 90 20.50 1.83 14.18
CA ALA A 90 19.71 3.03 13.93
C ALA A 90 20.33 3.90 12.81
N ARG A 91 21.65 4.17 12.89
CA ARG A 91 22.36 4.92 11.83
C ARG A 91 22.24 4.28 10.46
N TYR A 92 22.43 2.95 10.38
CA TYR A 92 22.31 2.21 9.12
C TYR A 92 20.90 2.30 8.52
N LEU A 93 19.87 2.42 9.36
CA LEU A 93 18.46 2.47 8.97
C LEU A 93 17.93 3.89 8.72
N GLY A 94 18.80 4.91 8.81
CA GLY A 94 18.43 6.31 8.66
C GLY A 94 17.66 6.90 9.85
N VAL A 95 17.68 6.23 11.00
CA VAL A 95 17.05 6.71 12.25
C VAL A 95 17.99 7.74 12.89
N ARG A 96 17.58 9.01 12.90
CA ARG A 96 18.35 10.14 13.46
C ARG A 96 18.11 10.29 14.95
N ASP A 97 16.86 10.07 15.37
CA ASP A 97 16.47 10.02 16.78
C ASP A 97 15.80 8.67 17.10
N SER A 98 16.46 7.85 17.92
CA SER A 98 15.92 6.55 18.34
C SER A 98 14.80 6.66 19.36
N TYR A 99 14.56 7.83 19.97
CA TYR A 99 13.43 8.04 20.89
C TYR A 99 12.20 8.61 20.19
N ASP A 100 12.34 9.09 18.94
CA ASP A 100 11.21 9.46 18.09
C ASP A 100 10.42 8.20 17.68
N PRO A 101 9.13 8.08 18.06
CA PRO A 101 8.33 6.88 17.80
C PRO A 101 8.24 6.52 16.32
N ILE A 102 8.09 7.53 15.44
CA ILE A 102 7.92 7.32 14.00
C ILE A 102 9.18 6.72 13.40
N GLN A 103 10.33 7.35 13.65
CA GLN A 103 11.62 6.85 13.16
C GLN A 103 11.96 5.48 13.75
N ASN A 104 11.74 5.28 15.05
CA ASN A 104 12.10 4.04 15.72
C ASN A 104 11.26 2.85 15.24
N ILE A 105 9.93 3.00 15.14
CA ILE A 105 9.04 1.93 14.64
C ILE A 105 9.35 1.63 13.17
N ARG A 106 9.43 2.63 12.30
CA ARG A 106 9.68 2.39 10.87
C ARG A 106 11.07 1.79 10.63
N GLY A 107 12.09 2.29 11.33
CA GLY A 107 13.45 1.75 11.28
C GLY A 107 13.52 0.32 11.79
N GLY A 108 12.96 0.03 12.97
CA GLY A 108 12.95 -1.30 13.56
C GLY A 108 12.19 -2.32 12.73
N THR A 109 11.05 -1.94 12.18
CA THR A 109 10.27 -2.81 11.29
C THR A 109 11.02 -3.09 9.98
N ARG A 110 11.67 -2.09 9.37
CA ARG A 110 12.54 -2.33 8.19
C ARG A 110 13.69 -3.28 8.48
N TYR A 111 14.32 -3.14 9.65
CA TYR A 111 15.36 -4.07 10.08
C TYR A 111 14.82 -5.48 10.25
N PHE A 112 13.70 -5.64 10.95
CA PHE A 112 13.06 -6.95 11.11
C PHE A 112 12.66 -7.57 9.76
N ALA A 113 12.10 -6.78 8.84
CA ALA A 113 11.78 -7.23 7.49
C ALA A 113 13.01 -7.72 6.71
N SER A 114 14.17 -7.08 6.90
CA SER A 114 15.43 -7.56 6.31
C SER A 114 15.85 -8.94 6.86
N LEU A 115 15.57 -9.21 8.14
CA LEU A 115 15.81 -10.52 8.75
C LEU A 115 14.79 -11.56 8.25
N MET A 116 13.51 -11.20 8.14
CA MET A 116 12.49 -12.05 7.51
C MET A 116 12.93 -12.51 6.12
N LYS A 117 13.42 -11.57 5.28
CA LYS A 117 13.95 -11.89 3.95
C LYS A 117 15.15 -12.84 4.02
N ARG A 118 16.11 -12.57 4.91
CA ARG A 118 17.32 -13.39 5.10
C ARG A 118 16.98 -14.83 5.52
N PHE A 119 16.03 -14.99 6.42
CA PHE A 119 15.62 -16.29 6.96
C PHE A 119 14.39 -16.88 6.25
N LYS A 120 14.18 -16.53 4.97
CA LYS A 120 13.15 -17.12 4.08
C LYS A 120 11.75 -17.11 4.69
N ASN A 121 11.37 -15.97 5.26
CA ASN A 121 10.11 -15.74 5.96
C ASN A 121 9.87 -16.61 7.21
N ASN A 122 10.91 -17.25 7.77
CA ASN A 122 10.80 -17.94 9.06
C ASN A 122 10.79 -16.92 10.21
N ILE A 123 9.61 -16.68 10.77
CA ILE A 123 9.39 -15.70 11.85
C ILE A 123 10.25 -16.02 13.07
N SER A 124 10.32 -17.28 13.48
CA SER A 124 11.05 -17.67 14.70
C SER A 124 12.55 -17.42 14.59
N LEU A 125 13.16 -17.75 13.43
CA LEU A 125 14.56 -17.46 13.16
C LEU A 125 14.83 -15.96 13.03
N SER A 126 13.90 -15.22 12.46
CA SER A 126 14.01 -13.76 12.32
C SER A 126 13.96 -13.05 13.67
N LEU A 127 13.08 -13.49 14.58
CA LEU A 127 13.02 -13.00 15.96
C LEU A 127 14.28 -13.35 16.75
N ALA A 128 14.79 -14.57 16.58
CA ALA A 128 16.06 -14.98 17.17
C ALA A 128 17.21 -14.11 16.67
N ALA A 129 17.25 -13.80 15.37
CA ALA A 129 18.26 -12.93 14.78
C ALA A 129 18.11 -11.47 15.20
N TYR A 130 16.88 -10.99 15.44
CA TYR A 130 16.63 -9.64 15.92
C TYR A 130 17.22 -9.46 17.33
N ASN A 131 17.03 -10.45 18.20
CA ASN A 131 17.48 -10.42 19.59
C ASN A 131 18.97 -10.78 19.77
N ALA A 132 19.43 -11.87 19.13
CA ALA A 132 20.78 -12.41 19.32
C ALA A 132 21.76 -11.99 18.22
N GLY A 133 21.30 -11.33 17.17
CA GLY A 133 22.07 -11.05 15.97
C GLY A 133 22.06 -12.20 14.96
N PRO A 134 22.03 -11.90 13.65
CA PRO A 134 21.90 -12.93 12.61
C PRO A 134 23.10 -13.88 12.54
N THR A 135 24.31 -13.41 12.84
CA THR A 135 25.53 -14.24 12.86
C THR A 135 25.43 -15.39 13.85
N ASN A 136 24.77 -15.19 15.00
CA ASN A 136 24.55 -16.27 15.95
C ASN A 136 23.56 -17.30 15.39
N VAL A 137 22.48 -16.86 14.75
CA VAL A 137 21.53 -17.79 14.11
C VAL A 137 22.20 -18.61 13.02
N ASP A 138 23.07 -18.01 12.19
CA ASP A 138 23.83 -18.76 11.18
C ASP A 138 24.76 -19.79 11.84
N LYS A 139 25.51 -19.38 12.87
CA LYS A 139 26.48 -20.23 13.57
C LYS A 139 25.83 -21.47 14.17
N TYR A 140 24.64 -21.31 14.74
CA TYR A 140 23.90 -22.42 15.37
C TYR A 140 22.99 -23.17 14.39
N GLY A 141 22.80 -22.69 13.15
CA GLY A 141 21.89 -23.29 12.18
C GLY A 141 20.41 -23.28 12.61
N GLY A 142 20.04 -22.41 13.55
CA GLY A 142 18.75 -22.42 14.22
C GLY A 142 18.68 -21.36 15.32
N ILE A 143 17.64 -21.43 16.16
CA ILE A 143 17.53 -20.54 17.33
C ILE A 143 18.70 -20.83 18.27
N PRO A 144 19.61 -19.86 18.55
CA PRO A 144 20.71 -20.08 19.46
C PRO A 144 20.19 -20.49 20.85
N PRO A 145 20.86 -21.43 21.55
CA PRO A 145 20.42 -21.92 22.87
C PRO A 145 20.69 -20.91 23.99
N PHE A 146 20.55 -19.61 23.71
CA PHE A 146 20.61 -18.54 24.69
C PHE A 146 19.24 -18.42 25.36
N LYS A 147 19.20 -18.62 26.68
CA LYS A 147 17.95 -18.58 27.46
C LYS A 147 17.14 -17.30 27.21
N GLN A 148 17.82 -16.17 27.09
CA GLN A 148 17.18 -14.88 26.78
C GLN A 148 16.49 -14.91 25.41
N THR A 149 17.18 -15.39 24.36
CA THR A 149 16.67 -15.43 22.99
C THR A 149 15.52 -16.40 22.83
N VAL A 150 15.62 -17.60 23.40
CA VAL A 150 14.52 -18.59 23.38
C VAL A 150 13.27 -18.01 24.05
N ASN A 151 13.43 -17.35 25.19
CA ASN A 151 12.31 -16.72 25.90
C ASN A 151 11.74 -15.53 25.13
N TYR A 152 12.59 -14.72 24.49
CA TYR A 152 12.18 -13.61 23.66
C TYR A 152 11.30 -14.07 22.49
N VAL A 153 11.75 -15.07 21.73
CA VAL A 153 11.00 -15.64 20.60
C VAL A 153 9.62 -16.13 21.06
N ARG A 154 9.56 -16.91 22.15
CA ARG A 154 8.29 -17.41 22.70
C ARG A 154 7.34 -16.30 23.11
N LYS A 155 7.84 -15.26 23.79
CA LYS A 155 7.03 -14.13 24.24
C LYS A 155 6.45 -13.34 23.06
N VAL A 156 7.27 -13.03 22.05
CA VAL A 156 6.81 -12.28 20.89
C VAL A 156 5.74 -13.06 20.12
N LEU A 157 5.94 -14.36 19.90
CA LEU A 157 4.92 -15.19 19.22
C LEU A 157 3.61 -15.23 20.00
N PHE A 158 3.66 -15.42 21.33
CA PHE A 158 2.48 -15.38 22.20
C PHE A 158 1.73 -14.05 22.07
N TYR A 159 2.42 -12.91 22.15
CA TYR A 159 1.79 -11.61 21.99
C TYR A 159 1.28 -11.38 20.57
N ALA A 160 1.97 -11.87 19.54
CA ALA A 160 1.56 -11.70 18.15
C ALA A 160 0.26 -12.44 17.85
N ASP A 161 0.08 -13.66 18.40
CA ASP A 161 -1.17 -14.40 18.30
C ASP A 161 -2.29 -13.71 19.09
N TYR A 162 -2.00 -13.26 20.32
CA TYR A 162 -2.96 -12.49 21.11
C TYR A 162 -3.44 -11.21 20.40
N TYR A 163 -2.52 -10.41 19.83
CA TYR A 163 -2.86 -9.19 19.09
C TYR A 163 -3.62 -9.48 17.80
N ARG A 164 -3.35 -10.62 17.15
CA ARG A 164 -4.10 -11.05 15.97
C ARG A 164 -5.57 -11.36 16.31
N GLU A 165 -5.82 -11.93 17.49
CA GLU A 165 -7.16 -12.30 17.95
C GLU A 165 -7.95 -11.12 18.54
N HIS A 166 -7.28 -10.13 19.14
CA HIS A 166 -7.92 -9.08 19.96
C HIS A 166 -7.80 -7.66 19.40
N GLN A 167 -7.06 -7.45 18.30
CA GLN A 167 -7.04 -6.18 17.59
C GLN A 167 -7.71 -6.34 16.23
N SER A 168 -8.66 -5.47 15.93
CA SER A 168 -9.16 -5.25 14.57
C SER A 168 -8.10 -4.48 13.76
N VAL A 169 -6.94 -5.09 13.51
CA VAL A 169 -6.00 -4.57 12.51
C VAL A 169 -6.59 -4.95 11.16
N PRO A 170 -7.02 -4.00 10.32
CA PRO A 170 -7.53 -4.32 8.99
C PRO A 170 -6.46 -5.11 8.23
N ALA A 171 -6.86 -5.98 7.29
CA ALA A 171 -5.89 -6.66 6.46
C ALA A 171 -4.94 -5.61 5.84
N PRO A 172 -3.64 -5.93 5.62
CA PRO A 172 -2.68 -4.97 5.08
C PRO A 172 -3.19 -4.25 3.82
N PHE A 173 -4.05 -4.92 3.03
CA PHE A 173 -4.74 -4.37 1.86
C PHE A 173 -5.80 -3.31 2.22
N ASP A 174 -6.74 -3.63 3.11
CA ASP A 174 -7.78 -2.69 3.56
C ASP A 174 -7.17 -1.44 4.19
N LYS A 175 -6.11 -1.61 4.99
CA LYS A 175 -5.44 -0.48 5.63
C LYS A 175 -4.62 0.35 4.64
N ALA A 176 -4.02 -0.26 3.62
CA ALA A 176 -3.31 0.46 2.59
C ALA A 176 -4.24 1.40 1.81
N PHE A 177 -5.47 0.98 1.51
CA PHE A 177 -6.46 1.86 0.88
C PHE A 177 -6.80 3.07 1.77
N GLU A 178 -7.10 2.84 3.05
CA GLU A 178 -7.40 3.91 4.00
C GLU A 178 -6.23 4.91 4.14
N LEU A 179 -4.99 4.41 4.23
CA LEU A 179 -3.79 5.25 4.28
C LEU A 179 -3.59 6.04 2.98
N ALA A 180 -3.94 5.46 1.83
CA ALA A 180 -3.89 6.15 0.55
C ALA A 180 -4.86 7.34 0.50
N VAL A 181 -6.11 7.13 0.93
CA VAL A 181 -7.13 8.19 1.02
C VAL A 181 -6.69 9.31 1.97
N ASN A 182 -6.18 8.96 3.17
CA ASN A 182 -5.68 9.95 4.12
C ASN A 182 -4.49 10.75 3.56
N ALA A 183 -3.60 10.10 2.80
CA ALA A 183 -2.50 10.77 2.12
C ALA A 183 -3.01 11.73 1.03
N CYS A 184 -4.06 11.35 0.29
CA CYS A 184 -4.73 12.24 -0.68
C CYS A 184 -5.30 13.50 -0.01
N GLU A 185 -6.01 13.35 1.12
CA GLU A 185 -6.57 14.48 1.88
C GLU A 185 -5.48 15.47 2.33
N LYS A 186 -4.30 14.94 2.69
CA LYS A 186 -3.12 15.72 3.08
C LYS A 186 -2.31 16.25 1.89
N LYS A 187 -2.74 15.99 0.65
CA LYS A 187 -2.02 16.32 -0.60
C LYS A 187 -0.61 15.70 -0.69
N ASP A 188 -0.38 14.59 0.01
CA ASP A 188 0.86 13.82 -0.06
C ASP A 188 0.75 12.74 -1.14
N PHE A 189 0.82 13.18 -2.40
CA PHE A 189 0.58 12.32 -3.56
C PHE A 189 1.62 11.20 -3.70
N VAL A 190 2.84 11.40 -3.21
CA VAL A 190 3.88 10.36 -3.24
C VAL A 190 3.50 9.21 -2.31
N ARG A 191 3.05 9.50 -1.08
CA ARG A 191 2.57 8.46 -0.17
C ARG A 191 1.26 7.84 -0.63
N ALA A 192 0.34 8.64 -1.19
CA ALA A 192 -0.91 8.12 -1.73
C ALA A 192 -0.67 7.07 -2.83
N ILE A 193 0.19 7.37 -3.80
CA ILE A 193 0.58 6.42 -4.86
C ILE A 193 1.24 5.18 -4.27
N PHE A 194 2.13 5.35 -3.30
CA PHE A 194 2.78 4.23 -2.62
C PHE A 194 1.76 3.28 -1.97
N TYR A 195 0.79 3.83 -1.24
CA TYR A 195 -0.21 3.04 -0.53
C TYR A 195 -1.25 2.41 -1.47
N PHE A 196 -1.71 3.11 -2.51
CA PHE A 196 -2.60 2.50 -3.50
C PHE A 196 -1.97 1.30 -4.20
N ARG A 197 -0.68 1.37 -4.57
CA ARG A 197 0.05 0.22 -5.15
C ARG A 197 0.21 -0.96 -4.18
N LYS A 198 0.10 -0.71 -2.87
CA LYS A 198 0.13 -1.76 -1.84
C LYS A 198 -1.25 -2.34 -1.56
N ALA A 199 -2.30 -1.53 -1.72
CA ALA A 199 -3.68 -1.94 -1.55
C ALA A 199 -4.13 -2.94 -2.63
N ASP A 200 -3.51 -2.89 -3.81
CA ASP A 200 -3.85 -3.76 -4.94
C ASP A 200 -2.59 -4.33 -5.63
N PRO A 201 -1.92 -5.33 -5.03
CA PRO A 201 -0.68 -5.87 -5.57
C PRO A 201 -0.86 -6.58 -6.92
N ASP A 202 -2.07 -7.06 -7.21
CA ASP A 202 -2.41 -7.88 -8.39
C ASP A 202 -3.31 -7.13 -9.40
N GLU A 203 -3.46 -5.81 -9.24
CA GLU A 203 -4.28 -4.92 -10.11
C GLU A 203 -5.76 -5.40 -10.25
N GLY A 204 -6.32 -5.89 -9.14
CA GLY A 204 -7.67 -6.42 -8.89
C GLY A 204 -8.83 -5.45 -9.02
N ASP A 205 -8.69 -4.22 -8.51
CA ASP A 205 -9.79 -3.25 -8.36
C ASP A 205 -9.60 -2.05 -9.29
N GLY A 206 -10.52 -1.91 -10.25
CA GLY A 206 -10.51 -0.82 -11.23
C GLY A 206 -10.48 0.58 -10.58
N ARG A 207 -11.06 0.73 -9.39
CA ARG A 207 -11.10 2.03 -8.67
C ARG A 207 -9.74 2.42 -8.11
N ILE A 208 -8.91 1.45 -7.71
CA ILE A 208 -7.54 1.72 -7.24
C ILE A 208 -6.67 2.16 -8.42
N LEU A 209 -6.81 1.50 -9.57
CA LEU A 209 -6.15 1.89 -10.81
C LEU A 209 -6.58 3.30 -11.27
N TYR A 210 -7.89 3.60 -11.21
CA TYR A 210 -8.41 4.94 -11.45
C TYR A 210 -7.78 6.00 -10.53
N ASN A 211 -7.73 5.73 -9.22
CA ASN A 211 -7.12 6.66 -8.25
C ASN A 211 -5.61 6.87 -8.52
N LEU A 212 -4.89 5.82 -8.93
CA LEU A 212 -3.49 5.94 -9.37
C LEU A 212 -3.37 6.82 -10.62
N GLY A 213 -4.25 6.62 -11.62
CA GLY A 213 -4.32 7.47 -12.81
C GLY A 213 -4.55 8.94 -12.46
N TYR A 214 -5.54 9.21 -11.61
CA TYR A 214 -5.87 10.56 -11.13
C TYR A 214 -4.70 11.23 -10.41
N LEU A 215 -4.01 10.50 -9.52
CA LEU A 215 -2.83 11.03 -8.81
C LEU A 215 -1.65 11.32 -9.75
N HIS A 216 -1.50 10.56 -10.82
CA HIS A 216 -0.48 10.83 -11.83
C HIS A 216 -0.85 12.02 -12.73
N ASP A 217 -2.13 12.22 -13.03
CA ASP A 217 -2.62 13.39 -13.76
C ASP A 217 -2.43 14.69 -12.95
N LEU A 218 -2.77 14.67 -11.66
CA LEU A 218 -2.51 15.79 -10.72
C LEU A 218 -1.02 16.17 -10.61
N ARG A 219 -0.13 15.23 -10.95
CA ARG A 219 1.32 15.44 -10.95
C ARG A 219 1.87 15.80 -12.34
N GLU A 220 0.99 16.04 -13.31
CA GLU A 220 1.33 16.38 -14.70
C GLU A 220 2.19 15.30 -15.38
N ILE A 221 1.86 14.02 -15.11
CA ILE A 221 2.51 12.86 -15.75
C ILE A 221 1.49 12.13 -16.64
N PRO A 222 1.08 12.73 -17.78
CA PRO A 222 -0.06 12.28 -18.59
C PRO A 222 0.12 10.84 -19.09
N VAL A 223 1.32 10.47 -19.55
CA VAL A 223 1.61 9.14 -20.08
C VAL A 223 1.30 8.03 -19.07
N ILE A 224 1.66 8.23 -17.80
CA ILE A 224 1.40 7.24 -16.74
C ILE A 224 -0.08 7.27 -16.34
N ALA A 225 -0.69 8.45 -16.26
CA ALA A 225 -2.11 8.58 -15.93
C ALA A 225 -3.00 7.84 -16.95
N MET A 226 -2.71 7.98 -18.24
CA MET A 226 -3.44 7.31 -19.32
C MET A 226 -3.32 5.79 -19.23
N ASP A 227 -2.12 5.25 -18.97
CA ASP A 227 -1.91 3.81 -18.79
C ASP A 227 -2.79 3.27 -17.66
N TYR A 228 -2.84 3.96 -16.52
CA TYR A 228 -3.68 3.56 -15.40
C TYR A 228 -5.19 3.66 -15.70
N TYR A 229 -5.65 4.74 -16.36
CA TYR A 229 -7.06 4.83 -16.75
C TYR A 229 -7.46 3.73 -17.73
N LEU A 230 -6.63 3.41 -18.72
CA LEU A 230 -6.88 2.31 -19.66
C LEU A 230 -6.93 0.96 -18.93
N LYS A 231 -6.02 0.71 -17.98
CA LYS A 231 -6.06 -0.49 -17.13
C LYS A 231 -7.32 -0.54 -16.27
N ALA A 232 -7.73 0.58 -15.68
CA ALA A 232 -8.94 0.69 -14.90
C ALA A 232 -10.18 0.32 -15.72
N ILE A 233 -10.31 0.89 -16.93
CA ILE A 233 -11.41 0.61 -17.87
C ILE A 233 -11.38 -0.85 -18.35
N LYS A 234 -10.20 -1.41 -18.60
CA LYS A 234 -10.08 -2.82 -18.98
C LYS A 234 -10.55 -3.75 -17.87
N ARG A 235 -10.32 -3.37 -16.61
CA ARG A 235 -10.71 -4.15 -15.42
C ARG A 235 -12.20 -3.97 -15.10
N ASP A 236 -12.69 -2.74 -15.19
CA ASP A 236 -14.09 -2.37 -15.00
C ASP A 236 -14.55 -1.48 -16.17
N PRO A 237 -15.15 -2.09 -17.22
CA PRO A 237 -15.58 -1.35 -18.41
C PRO A 237 -16.62 -0.26 -18.15
N PHE A 238 -17.33 -0.33 -17.02
CA PHE A 238 -18.40 0.58 -16.62
C PHE A 238 -17.93 1.66 -15.63
N LEU A 239 -16.64 1.72 -15.28
CA LEU A 239 -16.08 2.78 -14.44
C LEU A 239 -15.99 4.11 -15.22
N GLN A 240 -17.12 4.82 -15.28
CA GLN A 240 -17.33 5.98 -16.14
C GLN A 240 -16.44 7.17 -15.80
N GLU A 241 -16.05 7.34 -14.53
CA GLU A 241 -15.12 8.38 -14.08
C GLU A 241 -13.72 8.20 -14.68
N ALA A 242 -13.28 6.96 -14.88
CA ALA A 242 -12.00 6.67 -15.52
C ALA A 242 -12.01 7.05 -17.00
N ARG A 243 -13.12 6.80 -17.70
CA ARG A 243 -13.30 7.21 -19.10
C ARG A 243 -13.39 8.71 -19.23
N TRP A 244 -14.12 9.37 -18.33
CA TRP A 244 -14.27 10.82 -18.32
C TRP A 244 -12.91 11.52 -18.17
N ASN A 245 -12.13 11.12 -17.17
CA ASN A 245 -10.80 11.68 -16.95
C ASN A 245 -9.84 11.33 -18.09
N LEU A 246 -9.91 10.12 -18.65
CA LEU A 246 -9.13 9.73 -19.82
C LEU A 246 -9.47 10.59 -21.04
N ALA A 247 -10.75 10.86 -21.30
CA ALA A 247 -11.19 11.67 -22.44
C ALA A 247 -10.65 13.11 -22.35
N ARG A 248 -10.81 13.74 -21.18
CA ARG A 248 -10.25 15.07 -20.87
C ARG A 248 -8.73 15.11 -21.03
N LEU A 249 -8.05 14.07 -20.56
CA LEU A 249 -6.60 13.95 -20.66
C LEU A 249 -6.15 13.77 -22.12
N LEU A 250 -6.84 12.94 -22.90
CA LEU A 250 -6.57 12.73 -24.32
C LEU A 250 -6.74 14.04 -25.12
N GLU A 251 -7.77 14.84 -24.84
CA GLU A 251 -7.93 16.16 -25.46
C GLU A 251 -6.77 17.11 -25.15
N ARG A 252 -6.33 17.16 -23.88
CA ARG A 252 -5.19 17.99 -23.46
C ARG A 252 -3.90 17.59 -24.20
N GLU A 253 -3.72 16.30 -24.43
CA GLU A 253 -2.58 15.74 -25.17
C GLU A 253 -2.81 15.70 -26.69
N SER A 254 -3.85 16.37 -27.21
CA SER A 254 -4.19 16.44 -28.65
C SER A 254 -4.46 15.09 -29.33
N ARG A 255 -4.84 14.06 -28.56
CA ARG A 255 -5.22 12.73 -29.05
C ARG A 255 -6.73 12.65 -29.29
N TYR A 256 -7.21 13.51 -30.18
CA TYR A 256 -8.63 13.80 -30.34
C TYR A 256 -9.48 12.60 -30.79
N CYS A 257 -8.97 11.74 -31.68
CA CYS A 257 -9.73 10.57 -32.12
C CYS A 257 -10.03 9.62 -30.95
N GLU A 258 -9.04 9.37 -30.10
CA GLU A 258 -9.20 8.50 -28.92
C GLU A 258 -10.07 9.16 -27.85
N ALA A 259 -9.98 10.49 -27.70
CA ALA A 259 -10.86 11.24 -26.80
C ALA A 259 -12.33 11.12 -27.26
N LEU A 260 -12.57 11.26 -28.56
CA LEU A 260 -13.90 11.15 -29.14
C LEU A 260 -14.53 9.76 -28.92
N GLU A 261 -13.73 8.69 -29.01
CA GLU A 261 -14.18 7.34 -28.67
C GLU A 261 -14.69 7.24 -27.22
N GLN A 262 -14.01 7.90 -26.28
CA GLN A 262 -14.44 7.89 -24.89
C GLN A 262 -15.73 8.71 -24.69
N TRP A 263 -15.84 9.89 -25.32
CA TRP A 263 -17.03 10.73 -25.22
C TRP A 263 -18.28 10.05 -25.78
N LYS A 264 -18.16 9.43 -26.95
CA LYS A 264 -19.26 8.65 -27.55
C LYS A 264 -19.69 7.49 -26.66
N TRP A 265 -18.71 6.77 -26.12
CA TRP A 265 -19.02 5.68 -25.20
C TRP A 265 -19.82 6.20 -24.00
N LEU A 266 -19.40 7.31 -23.39
CA LEU A 266 -20.07 7.88 -22.22
C LEU A 266 -21.47 8.40 -22.53
N SER A 267 -21.68 9.08 -23.66
CA SER A 267 -23.01 9.57 -24.05
C SER A 267 -24.03 8.44 -24.24
N GLU A 268 -23.57 7.27 -24.67
CA GLU A 268 -24.43 6.11 -24.92
C GLU A 268 -24.62 5.22 -23.69
N ASN A 269 -23.57 5.04 -22.88
CA ASN A 269 -23.51 3.96 -21.88
C ASN A 269 -23.46 4.43 -20.42
N SER A 270 -23.24 5.72 -20.14
CA SER A 270 -23.24 6.25 -18.76
C SER A 270 -24.58 6.03 -18.07
N ASP A 271 -24.58 5.68 -16.78
CA ASP A 271 -25.82 5.58 -15.99
C ASP A 271 -26.28 6.94 -15.42
N ASP A 272 -25.41 7.94 -15.48
CA ASP A 272 -25.67 9.33 -15.11
C ASP A 272 -26.12 10.15 -16.34
N ASP A 273 -27.35 10.67 -16.29
CA ASP A 273 -27.97 11.47 -17.35
C ASP A 273 -27.25 12.82 -17.59
N GLU A 274 -26.67 13.42 -16.55
CA GLU A 274 -25.87 14.64 -16.69
C GLU A 274 -24.58 14.31 -17.43
N MET A 275 -23.89 13.24 -17.03
CA MET A 275 -22.67 12.78 -17.70
C MET A 275 -22.94 12.42 -19.16
N LYS A 276 -24.07 11.79 -19.48
CA LYS A 276 -24.48 11.52 -20.87
C LYS A 276 -24.60 12.80 -21.70
N SER A 277 -25.41 13.74 -21.22
CA SER A 277 -25.68 15.01 -21.89
C SER A 277 -24.41 15.81 -22.13
N VAL A 278 -23.54 15.89 -21.12
CA VAL A 278 -22.28 16.63 -21.24
C VAL A 278 -21.30 15.91 -22.17
N SER A 279 -21.24 14.58 -22.13
CA SER A 279 -20.37 13.80 -23.03
C SER A 279 -20.81 13.90 -24.49
N GLU A 280 -22.12 13.94 -24.76
CA GLU A 280 -22.67 14.16 -26.11
C GLU A 280 -22.25 15.54 -26.63
N LYS A 281 -22.39 16.57 -25.80
CA LYS A 281 -21.96 17.93 -26.14
C LYS A 281 -20.46 17.98 -26.47
N TYR A 282 -19.61 17.44 -25.60
CA TYR A 282 -18.16 17.42 -25.84
C TYR A 282 -17.79 16.62 -27.08
N GLY A 283 -18.46 15.49 -27.33
CA GLY A 283 -18.28 14.70 -28.55
C GLY A 283 -18.56 15.51 -29.82
N CYS A 284 -19.71 16.19 -29.88
CA CYS A 284 -20.11 17.04 -31.02
C CYS A 284 -19.15 18.22 -31.24
N GLU A 285 -18.72 18.89 -30.16
CA GLU A 285 -17.76 20.00 -30.24
C GLU A 285 -16.41 19.52 -30.78
N LEU A 286 -15.94 18.35 -30.31
CA LEU A 286 -14.67 17.78 -30.73
C LEU A 286 -14.68 17.31 -32.18
N GLU A 287 -15.80 16.72 -32.65
CA GLU A 287 -15.99 16.37 -34.06
C GLU A 287 -15.93 17.60 -34.98
N SER A 288 -16.62 18.67 -34.58
CA SER A 288 -16.64 19.93 -35.33
C SER A 288 -15.23 20.54 -35.40
N PHE A 289 -14.50 20.53 -34.28
CA PHE A 289 -13.12 20.98 -34.23
C PHE A 289 -12.20 20.15 -35.15
N MET A 290 -12.31 18.83 -35.11
CA MET A 290 -11.53 17.93 -35.97
C MET A 290 -11.85 18.12 -37.46
N ALA A 291 -13.11 18.33 -37.82
CA ALA A 291 -13.51 18.63 -39.20
C ALA A 291 -12.85 19.92 -39.70
N GLY A 292 -12.88 21.00 -38.89
CA GLY A 292 -12.23 22.27 -39.23
C GLY A 292 -10.71 22.15 -39.43
N LEU A 293 -10.02 21.33 -38.62
CA LEU A 293 -8.60 21.04 -38.83
C LEU A 293 -8.33 20.37 -40.18
N SER A 294 -9.20 19.44 -40.59
CA SER A 294 -9.05 18.72 -41.85
C SER A 294 -9.26 19.63 -43.08
N GLU A 295 -10.23 20.54 -43.02
CA GLU A 295 -10.51 21.51 -44.08
C GLU A 295 -9.38 22.54 -44.21
N GLY A 296 -8.85 23.02 -43.07
CA GLY A 296 -7.69 23.89 -43.03
C GLY A 296 -6.46 23.27 -43.73
N LEU A 297 -6.15 22.02 -43.39
CA LEU A 297 -5.04 21.26 -44.01
C LEU A 297 -5.26 21.01 -45.51
N ALA A 298 -6.50 20.77 -45.95
CA ALA A 298 -6.84 20.60 -47.37
C ALA A 298 -6.66 21.91 -48.15
N SER A 299 -7.06 23.04 -47.57
CA SER A 299 -6.91 24.37 -48.18
C SER A 299 -5.45 24.80 -48.33
N GLU A 300 -4.59 24.51 -47.33
CA GLU A 300 -3.15 24.79 -47.41
C GLU A 300 -2.44 23.92 -48.47
N ARG A 301 -2.84 22.64 -48.60
CA ARG A 301 -2.31 21.75 -49.65
C ARG A 301 -2.74 22.19 -51.06
N GLY A 302 -4.00 22.60 -51.24
CA GLY A 302 -4.50 23.14 -52.50
C GLY A 302 -3.80 24.44 -52.92
N SER A 303 -3.52 25.31 -51.94
CA SER A 303 -2.79 26.57 -52.15
C SER A 303 -1.33 26.35 -52.56
N ARG A 304 -0.66 25.34 -51.98
CA ARG A 304 0.72 24.95 -52.38
C ARG A 304 0.80 24.29 -53.76
N GLN A 305 -0.24 23.55 -54.18
CA GLN A 305 -0.28 22.96 -55.53
C GLN A 305 -0.56 24.01 -56.61
N ASN A 306 -1.41 25.00 -56.34
CA ASN A 306 -1.67 26.11 -57.28
C ASN A 306 -0.53 27.15 -57.36
N GLY A 307 0.36 27.23 -56.36
CA GLY A 307 1.55 28.10 -56.38
C GLY A 307 2.73 27.58 -57.20
N GLY A 308 2.68 26.34 -57.72
CA GLY A 308 3.76 25.69 -58.46
C GLY A 308 3.72 25.85 -59.99
N GLN A 309 2.68 26.48 -60.54
CA GLN A 309 2.48 26.66 -61.99
C GLN A 309 2.62 28.12 -62.41
N PHE A 310 3.72 28.81 -62.09
CA PHE A 310 4.08 30.03 -62.80
C PHE A 310 5.60 30.22 -62.84
N ARG A 311 6.22 29.76 -63.94
CA ARG A 311 7.28 30.43 -64.72
C ARG A 311 8.05 29.40 -65.56
N THR A 312 7.62 29.22 -66.79
CA THR A 312 8.53 29.02 -67.93
C THR A 312 7.98 29.81 -69.11
N GLU A 313 8.23 31.12 -69.13
CA GLU A 313 8.17 31.91 -70.35
C GLU A 313 9.61 32.17 -70.82
N SER A 314 9.98 31.38 -71.81
CA SER A 314 10.64 31.77 -73.07
C SER A 314 11.45 33.08 -73.08
N ARG A 315 12.78 32.96 -73.16
CA ARG A 315 13.65 33.76 -74.04
C ARG A 315 14.87 32.95 -74.43
#